data_AF-A0A8H6HHF3-F1
#
_entry.id   AF-A0A8H6HHF3-F1
#
_cell.length_a   1.000
_cell.length_b   1.000
_cell.length_c   1.000
_cell.angle_alpha   90.00
_cell.angle_beta   90.00
_cell.angle_gamma   90.00
#
_symmetry.space_group_name_H-M   'P 1'
#
loop_
_entity.id
_entity.type
_entity.pdbx_description
1 polymer ?
#
loop_
_entity_poly.entity_id
_entity_poly.type
_entity_poly.pdbx_seq_one_letter_code
_entity_poly.pdbx_strand_id
1 'polypeptide(L)'
;MKLMRGDMGGAATVVSAALAIAMLQLPINLVVTTPLTENMPGPSATKPGDIIYAMNGKSVEVDNTDAEGHLVLPDAIYYTSTEYKPHTFHLTLIDVATLTGAMVIALGEVFSGVFSGFD
;
A
#
# COMPACT_ATOMS: atom_id res chain seq x y z
N MET A 1 -10.01 -0.41 -17.51
CA MET A 1 -9.67 0.91 -16.95
C MET A 1 -10.80 1.66 -16.24
N LYS A 2 -12.06 1.71 -16.72
CA LYS A 2 -13.14 2.50 -16.05
C LYS A 2 -13.32 2.22 -14.54
N LEU A 3 -13.03 1.01 -14.10
CA LEU A 3 -13.13 0.59 -12.70
C LEU A 3 -11.87 0.90 -11.86
N MET A 4 -10.75 1.31 -12.48
CA MET A 4 -9.47 1.58 -11.78
C MET A 4 -9.51 2.84 -10.92
N ARG A 5 -10.59 3.63 -10.98
CA ARG A 5 -10.88 4.61 -9.91
C ARG A 5 -10.95 3.97 -8.51
N GLY A 6 -11.23 2.67 -8.45
CA GLY A 6 -11.24 1.89 -7.21
C GLY A 6 -9.86 1.45 -6.74
N ASP A 7 -8.79 1.75 -7.47
CA ASP A 7 -7.42 1.32 -7.15
C ASP A 7 -6.81 2.06 -5.95
N MET A 8 -7.48 3.14 -5.52
CA MET A 8 -7.24 3.80 -4.24
C MET A 8 -8.04 3.18 -3.08
N GLY A 9 -8.69 2.03 -3.29
CA GLY A 9 -9.57 1.38 -2.32
C GLY A 9 -8.89 1.03 -1.00
N GLY A 10 -7.61 0.64 -1.06
CA GLY A 10 -6.78 0.43 0.13
C GLY A 10 -6.63 1.69 0.97
N ALA A 11 -6.24 2.80 0.34
CA ALA A 11 -6.12 4.11 0.99
C ALA A 11 -7.47 4.59 1.56
N ALA A 12 -8.56 4.46 0.80
CA ALA A 12 -9.91 4.80 1.27
C ALA A 12 -10.31 4.00 2.52
N THR A 13 -9.96 2.71 2.55
CA THR A 13 -10.27 1.81 3.67
C THR A 13 -9.55 2.25 4.94
N VAL A 14 -8.23 2.48 4.88
CA VAL A 14 -7.45 2.87 6.08
C VAL A 14 -7.83 4.25 6.60
N VAL A 15 -8.12 5.21 5.71
CA VAL A 15 -8.58 6.55 6.11
C VAL A 15 -9.97 6.49 6.76
N SER A 16 -10.88 5.70 6.20
CA SER A 16 -12.22 5.53 6.77
C SER A 16 -12.17 4.82 8.13
N ALA A 17 -11.29 3.82 8.28
CA ALA A 17 -11.05 3.16 9.55
C ALA A 17 -10.49 4.14 10.59
N ALA A 18 -9.53 4.98 10.21
CA ALA A 18 -8.96 6.01 11.10
C ALA A 18 -10.02 7.01 11.56
N LEU A 19 -10.91 7.44 10.66
CA LEU A 19 -12.04 8.31 11.00
C LEU A 19 -12.96 7.63 12.01
N ALA A 20 -13.33 6.37 11.78
CA ALA A 20 -14.17 5.61 12.71
C ALA A 20 -13.50 5.44 14.08
N ILE A 21 -12.21 5.12 14.13
CA ILE A 21 -11.41 5.00 15.36
C ILE A 21 -11.43 6.32 16.15
N ALA A 22 -11.23 7.45 15.46
CA ALA A 22 -11.25 8.78 16.07
C ALA A 22 -12.64 9.15 16.60
N MET A 23 -13.70 8.88 15.84
CA MET A 23 -15.09 9.12 16.24
C MET A 23 -15.51 8.29 17.46
N LEU A 24 -15.00 7.06 17.57
CA LEU A 24 -15.23 6.17 18.71
C LEU A 24 -14.35 6.49 19.92
N GLN A 25 -13.41 7.44 19.77
CA GLN A 25 -12.45 7.83 20.82
C GLN A 25 -11.71 6.62 21.41
N LEU A 26 -11.33 5.66 20.56
CA LEU A 26 -10.61 4.48 21.04
C LEU A 26 -9.28 4.90 21.68
N PRO A 27 -8.89 4.31 22.83
CA PRO A 27 -7.68 4.69 23.55
C PRO A 27 -6.44 4.03 22.92
N ILE A 28 -6.21 4.25 21.62
CA ILE A 28 -5.10 3.71 20.85
C ILE A 28 -4.31 4.82 20.18
N ASN A 29 -3.00 4.61 20.05
CA ASN A 29 -2.15 5.45 19.21
C ASN A 29 -2.19 4.89 17.79
N LEU A 30 -2.60 5.71 16.83
CA LEU A 30 -2.73 5.33 15.43
C LEU A 30 -1.91 6.29 14.56
N VAL A 31 -1.11 5.71 13.66
CA VAL A 31 -0.48 6.42 12.55
C VAL A 31 -1.07 5.85 11.27
N VAL A 32 -1.48 6.73 10.36
CA VAL A 32 -1.98 6.34 9.04
C VAL A 32 -1.18 7.05 7.97
N THR A 33 -0.66 6.26 7.03
CA THR A 33 0.13 6.75 5.89
C THR A 33 -0.50 6.21 4.61
N THR A 34 -0.83 7.12 3.69
CA THR A 34 -1.40 6.79 2.38
C THR A 34 -0.53 7.39 1.28
N PRO A 35 0.29 6.60 0.58
CA PRO A 35 0.95 7.09 -0.63
C PRO A 35 -0.11 7.33 -1.71
N LEU A 36 -0.11 8.50 -2.32
CA LEU A 36 -1.09 8.90 -3.33
C LEU A 36 -0.38 9.27 -4.63
N THR A 37 -0.76 8.60 -5.72
CA THR A 37 -0.26 8.87 -7.07
C THR A 37 -1.32 8.51 -8.09
N GLU A 38 -1.13 8.93 -9.33
CA GLU A 38 -1.90 8.46 -10.49
C GLU A 38 -0.95 7.77 -11.47
N ASN A 39 -1.29 6.55 -11.92
CA ASN A 39 -0.50 5.83 -12.91
C ASN A 39 -0.88 6.28 -14.33
N MET A 40 -0.31 7.41 -14.77
CA MET A 40 -0.67 8.03 -16.04
C MET A 40 0.35 7.74 -17.16
N PRO A 41 -0.10 7.29 -18.35
CA PRO A 41 0.73 7.25 -19.54
C PRO A 41 1.15 8.66 -19.95
N GLY A 42 2.42 8.83 -20.34
CA GLY A 42 2.95 10.11 -20.77
C GLY A 42 4.41 10.03 -21.20
N PRO A 43 4.98 11.12 -21.74
CA PRO A 43 6.37 11.14 -22.20
C PRO A 43 7.40 10.94 -21.07
N SER A 44 6.99 11.19 -19.83
CA SER A 44 7.79 10.99 -18.61
C SER A 44 7.32 9.79 -17.78
N ALA A 45 6.46 8.92 -18.33
CA ALA A 45 6.00 7.74 -17.62
C ALA A 45 7.16 6.75 -17.39
N THR A 46 7.06 6.00 -16.31
CA THR A 46 7.92 4.84 -16.04
C THR A 46 7.81 3.86 -17.20
N LYS A 47 8.94 3.26 -17.59
CA LYS A 47 9.01 2.28 -18.68
C LYS A 47 9.51 0.94 -18.16
N PRO A 48 9.11 -0.17 -18.79
CA PRO A 48 9.78 -1.45 -18.61
C PRO A 48 11.30 -1.32 -18.81
N GLY A 49 12.08 -1.86 -17.87
CA GLY A 49 13.54 -1.75 -17.82
C GLY A 49 14.08 -0.50 -17.12
N ASP A 50 13.23 0.46 -16.71
CA ASP A 50 13.70 1.58 -15.86
C ASP A 50 14.14 1.03 -14.49
N ILE A 51 15.28 1.52 -13.99
CA ILE A 51 15.76 1.22 -12.64
C ILE A 51 15.43 2.40 -11.74
N ILE A 52 14.61 2.14 -10.71
CA ILE A 52 14.28 3.12 -9.67
C ILE A 52 14.99 2.76 -8.37
N TYR A 53 15.20 3.76 -7.52
CA TYR A 53 15.77 3.57 -6.18
C TYR A 53 14.69 3.85 -5.14
N ALA A 54 14.34 2.82 -4.37
CA ALA A 54 13.41 2.93 -3.25
C ALA A 54 14.01 3.73 -2.10
N MET A 55 13.18 4.23 -1.19
CA MET A 55 13.58 5.03 -0.03
C MET A 55 14.56 4.29 0.90
N ASN A 56 14.53 2.96 0.90
CA ASN A 56 15.48 2.12 1.64
C ASN A 56 16.84 1.92 0.93
N GLY A 57 17.08 2.60 -0.19
CA GLY A 57 18.31 2.56 -0.97
C GLY A 57 18.44 1.35 -1.91
N LYS A 58 17.47 0.42 -1.93
CA LYS A 58 17.48 -0.71 -2.87
C LYS A 58 17.05 -0.25 -4.25
N SER A 59 17.69 -0.78 -5.28
CA SER A 59 17.25 -0.60 -6.66
C SER A 59 16.15 -1.61 -7.02
N VAL A 60 15.19 -1.17 -7.84
CA VAL A 60 14.11 -1.99 -8.40
C VAL A 60 14.10 -1.79 -9.91
N GLU A 61 14.24 -2.87 -10.66
CA GLU A 61 13.97 -2.87 -12.10
C GLU A 61 12.46 -3.00 -12.31
N VAL A 62 11.88 -2.04 -13.04
CA VAL A 62 10.46 -2.06 -13.37
C VAL A 62 10.26 -2.94 -14.59
N ASP A 63 9.75 -4.15 -14.42
CA ASP A 63 9.38 -5.03 -15.55
C ASP A 63 7.97 -4.72 -16.08
N ASN A 64 7.03 -4.43 -15.16
CA ASN A 64 5.65 -4.07 -15.49
C ASN A 64 5.24 -2.77 -14.78
N THR A 65 4.83 -1.77 -15.57
CA THR A 65 4.42 -0.45 -15.07
C THR A 65 3.02 -0.45 -14.45
N ASP A 66 2.21 -1.47 -14.71
CA ASP A 66 0.87 -1.69 -14.13
C ASP A 66 0.96 -2.45 -12.78
N ALA A 67 2.18 -2.69 -12.29
CA ALA A 67 2.46 -3.20 -10.95
C ALA A 67 2.92 -2.07 -10.00
N GLU A 68 2.46 -0.84 -10.22
CA GLU A 68 2.92 0.36 -9.52
C GLU A 68 2.62 0.37 -8.01
N GLY A 69 1.54 -0.29 -7.57
CA GLY A 69 1.24 -0.47 -6.15
C GLY A 69 2.42 -1.07 -5.37
N HIS A 70 3.16 -1.99 -6.00
CA HIS A 70 4.35 -2.61 -5.42
C HIS A 70 5.57 -1.67 -5.38
N LEU A 71 5.52 -0.51 -6.03
CA LEU A 71 6.58 0.49 -6.00
C LEU A 71 6.30 1.57 -4.94
N VAL A 72 5.03 1.98 -4.80
CA VAL A 72 4.66 3.04 -3.85
C VAL A 72 4.48 2.54 -2.41
N LEU A 73 3.96 1.32 -2.20
CA LEU A 73 3.73 0.78 -0.86
C LEU A 73 5.01 0.53 -0.07
N PRO A 74 6.09 -0.05 -0.64
CA PRO A 74 7.33 -0.26 0.12
C PRO A 74 7.93 1.03 0.68
N ASP A 75 7.86 2.14 -0.07
CA ASP A 75 8.34 3.43 0.42
C ASP A 75 7.46 3.95 1.56
N ALA A 76 6.14 3.80 1.48
CA ALA A 76 5.24 4.16 2.58
C ALA A 76 5.48 3.30 3.83
N ILE A 77 5.65 1.99 3.67
CA ILE A 77 5.96 1.06 4.76
C ILE A 77 7.30 1.43 5.39
N TYR A 78 8.33 1.66 4.57
CA TYR A 78 9.66 2.04 5.04
C TYR A 78 9.61 3.36 5.80
N TYR A 79 9.05 4.42 5.20
CA TYR A 79 8.83 5.72 5.84
C TYR A 79 8.14 5.57 7.20
N THR A 80 7.00 4.86 7.23
CA THR A 80 6.22 4.69 8.46
C THR A 80 7.04 3.98 9.53
N SER A 81 7.79 2.94 9.14
CA SER A 81 8.63 2.17 10.06
C SER A 81 9.80 2.98 10.63
N THR A 82 10.43 3.84 9.82
CA THR A 82 11.61 4.60 10.26
C THR A 82 11.25 5.84 11.07
N GLU A 83 10.21 6.57 10.65
CA GLU A 83 9.80 7.82 11.30
C GLU A 83 9.12 7.59 12.63
N TYR A 84 8.19 6.62 12.69
CA TYR A 84 7.37 6.39 13.88
C TYR A 84 7.87 5.23 14.75
N LYS A 85 8.87 4.49 14.28
CA LYS A 85 9.51 3.36 14.98
C LYS A 85 8.50 2.45 15.69
N PRO A 86 7.55 1.83 14.96
CA PRO A 86 6.60 0.87 15.51
C PRO A 86 7.28 -0.45 15.93
N HIS A 87 8.57 -0.45 16.30
CA HIS A 87 9.38 -1.65 16.54
C HIS A 87 9.29 -2.21 17.96
N THR A 88 8.45 -1.64 18.82
CA THR A 88 8.16 -2.25 20.12
C THR A 88 7.24 -3.46 19.94
N PHE A 89 7.42 -4.50 20.76
CA PHE A 89 6.77 -5.82 20.71
C PHE A 89 5.22 -5.85 20.58
N HIS A 90 4.55 -4.70 20.64
CA HIS A 90 3.09 -4.53 20.60
C HIS A 90 2.59 -3.71 19.40
N LEU A 91 3.47 -3.31 18.47
CA LEU A 91 3.11 -2.46 17.34
C LEU A 91 3.06 -3.30 16.05
N THR A 92 1.88 -3.30 15.44
CA THR A 92 1.59 -4.04 14.21
C THR A 92 1.51 -3.04 13.06
N LEU A 93 2.27 -3.28 11.99
CA LEU A 93 2.13 -2.56 10.73
C LEU A 93 1.16 -3.35 9.84
N ILE A 94 0.12 -2.68 9.36
CA ILE A 94 -0.89 -3.26 8.48
C ILE A 94 -0.97 -2.39 7.23
N ASP A 95 -0.69 -2.98 6.07
CA ASP A 95 -0.98 -2.38 4.77
C ASP A 95 -2.24 -2.99 4.16
N VAL A 96 -2.97 -2.18 3.40
CA VAL A 96 -4.21 -2.58 2.72
C VAL A 96 -4.16 -2.04 1.30
N ALA A 97 -4.33 -2.91 0.31
CA ALA A 97 -4.18 -2.55 -1.10
C ALA A 97 -5.08 -3.38 -2.03
N THR A 98 -5.53 -2.76 -3.12
CA THR A 98 -6.22 -3.41 -4.24
C THR A 98 -5.19 -3.93 -5.25
N LEU A 99 -4.32 -4.84 -4.83
CA LEU A 99 -3.00 -4.99 -5.45
C LEU A 99 -2.94 -5.91 -6.68
N THR A 100 -3.71 -6.99 -6.72
CA THR A 100 -3.60 -7.97 -7.82
C THR A 100 -4.94 -8.58 -8.22
N GLY A 101 -5.11 -8.82 -9.51
CA GLY A 101 -6.20 -9.67 -10.02
C GLY A 101 -6.06 -11.14 -9.57
N ALA A 102 -4.85 -11.58 -9.22
CA ALA A 102 -4.60 -12.93 -8.74
C ALA A 102 -5.32 -13.24 -7.41
N MET A 103 -5.51 -12.24 -6.53
CA MET A 103 -6.30 -12.43 -5.31
C MET A 103 -7.76 -12.77 -5.59
N VAL A 104 -8.36 -12.18 -6.63
CA VAL A 104 -9.73 -12.50 -7.05
C VAL A 104 -9.82 -13.93 -7.58
N ILE A 105 -8.80 -14.40 -8.32
CA ILE A 105 -8.75 -15.79 -8.79
C ILE A 105 -8.64 -16.77 -7.61
N ALA A 106 -7.83 -16.42 -6.60
CA ALA A 106 -7.55 -17.31 -5.47
C ALA A 106 -8.72 -17.39 -4.46
N LEU A 107 -9.38 -16.27 -4.16
CA LEU A 107 -10.31 -16.15 -3.04
C LEU A 107 -11.73 -15.68 -3.44
N GLY A 108 -11.95 -15.37 -4.71
CA GLY A 108 -13.19 -14.79 -5.20
C GLY A 108 -13.34 -13.31 -4.85
N GLU A 109 -14.57 -12.79 -4.93
CA GLU A 109 -14.85 -11.36 -4.75
C GLU A 109 -15.25 -10.96 -3.31
N VAL A 110 -15.49 -11.96 -2.45
CA VAL A 110 -16.04 -11.73 -1.11
C VAL A 110 -14.96 -11.68 -0.03
N PHE A 111 -13.86 -12.42 -0.21
CA PHE A 111 -12.80 -12.56 0.77
C PHE A 111 -11.55 -11.76 0.35
N SER A 112 -10.93 -11.10 1.32
CA SER A 112 -9.62 -10.44 1.13
C SER A 112 -8.49 -11.41 1.47
N GLY A 113 -7.42 -11.40 0.67
CA GLY A 113 -6.18 -12.10 1.00
C GLY A 113 -5.41 -11.37 2.10
N VAL A 114 -4.80 -12.12 3.01
CA VAL A 114 -3.95 -11.60 4.09
C VAL A 114 -2.64 -12.36 4.08
N PHE A 115 -1.54 -11.61 4.12
CA PHE A 115 -0.20 -12.14 4.30
C PHE A 115 0.33 -11.64 5.65
N SER A 116 0.81 -12.55 6.50
CA SER A 116 1.36 -12.23 7.82
C SER A 116 2.69 -12.93 8.02
N GLY A 117 3.61 -12.26 8.71
CA GLY A 117 4.88 -12.84 9.16
C GLY A 117 4.78 -13.54 10.54
N PHE A 118 3.58 -13.57 11.13
CA PHE A 118 3.31 -14.12 12.46
C PHE A 118 2.02 -14.96 12.40
N ASP A 119 1.96 -16.02 13.22
CA ASP A 119 0.80 -16.92 13.37
C ASP A 119 -0.33 -16.31 14.20
#